data_AF-F3PVZ4-F1
#
_entry.id   AF-F3PVZ4-F1
#
_cell.length_a   1.000
_cell.length_b   1.000
_cell.length_c   1.000
_cell.angle_alpha   90.00
_cell.angle_beta   90.00
_cell.angle_gamma   90.00
#
_symmetry.space_group_name_H-M   'P 1'
#
loop_
_entity.id
_entity.type
_entity.pdbx_description
1 polymer ?
#
loop_
_entity_poly.entity_id
_entity_poly.type
_entity_poly.pdbx_seq_one_letter_code
_entity_poly.pdbx_strand_id
1 'polypeptide(L)'
;MEAHAGKFYHLRIGKSVTRSNLSKANEQRDYHIFEEYATFMIAEARKRRIEKIFELNGHVYAFDSTTIDLCLSVFEWAKFRKHKGGIKVHTLYDVEAEVPAFVHITSANIHDSKAMPEIPYEPGAHYIFDRGYNDFSNLYTINRIGAYFVVRAKTSYE
;
A
#
# COMPACT_ATOMS: atom_id res chain seq x y z
N MET A 1 -9.09 18.66 12.23
CA MET A 1 -10.05 19.67 11.75
C MET A 1 -9.71 21.07 12.24
N GLU A 2 -9.43 21.27 13.53
CA GLU A 2 -8.99 22.58 14.06
C GLU A 2 -7.76 23.16 13.34
N ALA A 3 -6.76 22.31 13.05
CA ALA A 3 -5.57 22.70 12.27
C ALA A 3 -5.86 23.22 10.84
N HIS A 4 -7.07 23.01 10.31
CA HIS A 4 -7.49 23.47 9.00
C HIS A 4 -8.78 24.31 9.04
N ALA A 5 -9.18 24.81 10.22
CA ALA A 5 -10.42 25.57 10.40
C ALA A 5 -10.48 26.81 9.48
N GLY A 6 -9.35 27.47 9.25
CA GLY A 6 -9.26 28.63 8.34
C GLY A 6 -9.58 28.31 6.87
N LYS A 7 -9.52 27.04 6.45
CA LYS A 7 -9.83 26.60 5.09
C LYS A 7 -11.29 26.21 4.89
N PHE A 8 -12.08 26.06 5.96
CA PHE A 8 -13.44 25.53 5.88
C PHE A 8 -14.39 26.42 5.08
N TYR A 9 -14.20 27.75 5.15
CA TYR A 9 -14.98 28.69 4.37
C TYR A 9 -14.77 28.49 2.86
N HIS A 10 -13.50 28.36 2.43
CA HIS A 10 -13.15 28.18 1.02
C HIS A 10 -13.50 26.80 0.47
N LEU A 11 -13.50 25.78 1.33
CA LEU A 11 -13.88 24.42 0.97
C LEU A 11 -15.40 24.18 1.03
N ARG A 12 -16.21 25.20 1.38
CA ARG A 12 -17.66 25.09 1.60
C ARG A 12 -18.05 24.01 2.63
N ILE A 13 -17.17 23.76 3.61
CA ILE A 13 -17.34 22.72 4.64
C ILE A 13 -18.21 23.21 5.82
N GLY A 14 -18.67 24.46 5.81
CA GLY A 14 -19.51 25.04 6.88
C GLY A 14 -18.71 25.49 8.10
N LYS A 15 -19.35 26.25 8.99
CA LYS A 15 -18.65 26.91 10.12
C LYS A 15 -18.24 25.97 11.26
N SER A 16 -18.81 24.77 11.36
CA SER A 16 -18.48 23.82 12.43
C SER A 16 -18.72 22.37 12.02
N VAL A 17 -17.72 21.71 11.46
CA VAL A 17 -17.73 20.23 11.39
C VAL A 17 -17.12 19.71 12.69
N THR A 18 -17.97 19.14 13.53
CA THR A 18 -17.55 18.49 14.77
C THR A 18 -16.98 17.10 14.47
N ARG A 19 -16.21 16.54 15.41
CA ARG A 19 -15.76 15.13 15.31
C ARG A 19 -16.93 14.16 15.19
N SER A 20 -18.03 14.42 15.89
CA SER A 20 -19.24 13.59 15.84
C SER A 20 -19.95 13.64 14.48
N ASN A 21 -20.01 14.81 13.83
CA ASN A 21 -20.58 14.93 12.49
C ASN A 21 -19.75 14.14 11.47
N LEU A 22 -18.42 14.19 11.58
CA LEU A 22 -17.53 13.42 10.70
C LEU A 22 -17.67 11.91 10.95
N SER A 23 -17.73 11.46 12.20
CA SER A 23 -17.94 10.04 12.55
C SER A 23 -19.24 9.51 11.93
N LYS A 24 -20.37 10.18 12.17
CA LYS A 24 -21.67 9.78 11.62
C LYS A 24 -21.67 9.74 10.09
N ALA A 25 -21.01 10.71 9.46
CA ALA A 25 -20.91 10.74 8.01
C ALA A 25 -20.03 9.61 7.48
N ASN A 26 -18.94 9.25 8.18
CA ASN A 26 -18.07 8.13 7.80
C ASN A 26 -18.70 6.76 8.10
N GLU A 27 -19.58 6.65 9.10
CA GLU A 27 -20.36 5.43 9.37
C GLU A 27 -21.32 5.08 8.22
N GLN A 28 -21.84 6.09 7.51
CA GLN A 28 -22.81 5.90 6.42
C GLN A 28 -22.19 5.92 5.02
N ARG A 29 -20.97 6.48 4.88
CA ARG A 29 -20.29 6.54 3.59
C ARG A 29 -19.61 5.23 3.29
N ASP A 30 -19.83 4.76 2.07
CA ASP A 30 -19.05 3.68 1.51
C ASP A 30 -17.56 4.09 1.45
N TYR A 31 -16.67 3.20 1.89
CA TYR A 31 -15.24 3.47 1.90
C TYR A 31 -14.65 3.50 0.49
N HIS A 32 -15.30 2.86 -0.49
CA HIS A 32 -14.81 2.77 -1.88
C HIS A 32 -14.56 4.15 -2.49
N ILE A 33 -15.32 5.19 -2.09
CA ILE A 33 -15.05 6.56 -2.57
C ILE A 33 -13.65 7.06 -2.21
N PHE A 34 -13.14 6.71 -1.02
CA PHE A 34 -11.81 7.11 -0.58
C PHE A 34 -10.73 6.25 -1.25
N GLU A 35 -11.02 4.96 -1.45
CA GLU A 35 -10.14 4.03 -2.15
C GLU A 35 -9.96 4.41 -3.62
N GLU A 36 -11.05 4.66 -4.34
CA GLU A 36 -11.06 5.10 -5.74
C GLU A 36 -10.35 6.44 -5.88
N TYR A 37 -10.62 7.39 -4.98
CA TYR A 37 -9.95 8.68 -5.00
C TYR A 37 -8.45 8.57 -4.74
N ALA A 38 -8.03 7.74 -3.77
CA ALA A 38 -6.62 7.48 -3.51
C ALA A 38 -5.93 6.84 -4.73
N THR A 39 -6.57 5.85 -5.34
CA THR A 39 -6.08 5.16 -6.56
C THR A 39 -5.94 6.15 -7.72
N PHE A 40 -6.93 7.03 -7.91
CA PHE A 40 -6.86 8.10 -8.91
C PHE A 40 -5.69 9.04 -8.66
N MET A 41 -5.52 9.51 -7.41
CA MET A 41 -4.43 10.42 -7.05
C MET A 41 -3.05 9.79 -7.23
N ILE A 42 -2.91 8.50 -6.90
CA ILE A 42 -1.69 7.72 -7.16
C ILE A 42 -1.39 7.70 -8.67
N ALA A 43 -2.37 7.35 -9.50
CA ALA A 43 -2.20 7.30 -10.94
C ALA A 43 -1.81 8.67 -11.53
N GLU A 44 -2.42 9.75 -11.04
CA GLU A 44 -2.08 11.12 -11.45
C GLU A 44 -0.68 11.56 -11.00
N ALA A 45 -0.24 11.15 -9.81
CA ALA A 45 1.10 11.45 -9.33
C ALA A 45 2.17 10.71 -10.15
N ARG A 46 1.95 9.43 -10.48
CA ARG A 46 2.85 8.62 -11.31
C ARG A 46 3.09 9.22 -12.69
N LYS A 47 2.04 9.72 -13.35
CA LYS A 47 2.17 10.34 -14.68
C LYS A 47 3.07 11.59 -14.70
N ARG A 48 3.22 12.28 -13.57
CA ARG A 48 3.93 13.56 -13.49
C ARG A 48 5.41 13.42 -13.18
N ARG A 49 5.85 12.26 -12.70
CA ARG A 49 7.25 11.98 -12.36
C ARG A 49 7.75 10.79 -13.16
N ILE A 50 8.55 11.09 -14.18
CA ILE A 50 9.25 10.08 -14.97
C ILE A 50 10.73 10.48 -14.97
N GLU A 51 11.38 10.30 -13.83
CA GLU A 51 12.83 10.22 -13.81
C GLU A 51 13.21 8.79 -14.21
N LYS A 52 14.38 8.62 -14.82
CA LYS A 52 14.93 7.30 -15.19
C LYS A 52 16.32 7.17 -14.61
N ILE A 53 16.38 7.03 -13.29
CA ILE A 53 17.64 7.02 -12.54
C ILE A 53 18.44 5.73 -12.76
N PHE A 54 17.79 4.62 -13.12
CA PHE A 54 18.47 3.33 -13.35
C PHE A 54 18.80 3.04 -14.81
N GLU A 55 18.24 3.82 -15.75
CA GLU A 55 18.39 3.60 -17.20
C GLU A 55 18.01 2.18 -17.67
N LEU A 56 17.16 1.49 -16.91
CA LEU A 56 16.65 0.17 -17.25
C LEU A 56 15.42 0.30 -18.16
N ASN A 57 15.17 -0.75 -18.94
CA ASN A 57 13.90 -0.91 -19.61
C ASN A 57 12.84 -1.38 -18.61
N GLY A 58 11.63 -0.82 -18.67
CA GLY A 58 10.56 -1.12 -17.73
C GLY A 58 10.67 -0.37 -16.40
N HIS A 59 9.68 -0.57 -15.52
CA HIS A 59 9.63 0.09 -14.21
C HIS A 59 10.52 -0.60 -13.17
N VAL A 60 11.00 0.16 -12.19
CA VAL A 60 11.70 -0.36 -11.01
C VAL A 60 10.80 -0.19 -9.79
N TYR A 61 10.34 -1.31 -9.24
CA TYR A 61 9.44 -1.34 -8.10
C TYR A 61 10.11 -1.89 -6.85
N ALA A 62 9.79 -1.32 -5.69
CA ALA A 62 10.06 -1.91 -4.38
C ALA A 62 8.76 -2.36 -3.74
N PHE A 63 8.72 -3.57 -3.19
CA PHE A 63 7.54 -4.07 -2.48
C PHE A 63 7.87 -4.36 -1.02
N ASP A 64 7.12 -3.73 -0.13
CA ASP A 64 7.22 -3.93 1.31
C ASP A 64 5.87 -3.67 1.99
N SER A 65 5.74 -4.08 3.25
CA SER A 65 4.54 -3.84 4.04
C SER A 65 4.81 -2.97 5.26
N THR A 66 3.85 -2.13 5.60
CA THR A 66 3.83 -1.42 6.89
C THR A 66 2.69 -1.94 7.73
N THR A 67 2.96 -2.29 9.00
CA THR A 67 1.92 -2.69 9.95
C THR A 67 1.34 -1.47 10.65
N ILE A 68 0.01 -1.35 10.65
CA ILE A 68 -0.75 -0.32 11.37
C ILE A 68 -1.49 -1.00 12.52
N ASP A 69 -1.17 -0.60 13.75
CA ASP A 69 -1.85 -1.07 14.96
C ASP A 69 -3.27 -0.48 15.02
N LEU A 70 -4.26 -1.32 15.30
CA LEU A 70 -5.67 -0.94 15.39
C LEU A 70 -6.26 -1.33 16.75
N CYS A 71 -7.27 -0.55 17.19
CA CYS A 71 -8.04 -0.88 18.36
C CYS A 71 -8.96 -2.09 18.07
N LEU A 72 -8.67 -3.24 18.69
CA LEU A 72 -9.38 -4.49 18.40
C LEU A 72 -10.89 -4.40 18.69
N SER A 73 -11.31 -3.61 19.68
CA SER A 73 -12.73 -3.44 20.02
C SER A 73 -13.52 -2.63 18.97
N VAL A 74 -12.84 -1.96 18.04
CA VAL A 74 -13.45 -1.22 16.93
C VAL A 74 -13.27 -1.99 15.62
N PHE A 75 -12.12 -2.66 15.45
CA PHE A 75 -11.76 -3.38 14.24
C PHE A 75 -11.60 -4.88 14.52
N GLU A 76 -12.70 -5.54 14.92
CA GLU A 76 -12.67 -6.95 15.32
C GLU A 76 -12.19 -7.90 14.21
N TRP A 77 -12.47 -7.55 12.95
CA TRP A 77 -12.04 -8.30 11.76
C TRP A 77 -10.51 -8.31 11.59
N ALA A 78 -9.81 -7.29 12.10
CA ALA A 78 -8.37 -7.11 11.95
C ALA A 78 -7.58 -7.71 13.12
N LYS A 79 -8.01 -8.86 13.65
CA LYS A 79 -7.39 -9.49 14.83
C LYS A 79 -5.95 -9.93 14.53
N PHE A 80 -4.98 -9.33 15.22
CA PHE A 80 -3.55 -9.68 15.10
C PHE A 80 -3.07 -10.55 16.26
N ARG A 81 -3.41 -10.19 17.50
CA ARG A 81 -3.10 -10.94 18.74
C ARG A 81 -4.28 -10.88 19.70
N LYS A 82 -4.17 -11.55 20.86
CA LYS A 82 -5.23 -11.66 21.87
C LYS A 82 -5.89 -10.32 22.23
N HIS A 83 -5.10 -9.25 22.34
CA HIS A 83 -5.57 -7.91 22.71
C HIS A 83 -5.12 -6.81 21.73
N LYS A 84 -4.73 -7.18 20.50
CA LYS A 84 -4.25 -6.23 19.48
C LYS A 84 -4.92 -6.50 18.15
N GLY A 85 -5.52 -5.46 17.58
CA GLY A 85 -5.89 -5.43 16.16
C GLY A 85 -4.73 -4.86 15.36
N GLY A 86 -4.64 -5.21 14.10
CA GLY A 86 -3.66 -4.64 13.20
C GLY A 86 -3.86 -5.11 11.77
N ILE A 87 -3.50 -4.23 10.85
CA ILE A 87 -3.47 -4.51 9.42
C ILE A 87 -2.04 -4.35 8.90
N LYS A 88 -1.76 -4.98 7.77
CA LYS A 88 -0.61 -4.69 6.94
C LYS A 88 -1.07 -3.97 5.68
N VAL A 89 -0.37 -2.90 5.36
CA VAL A 89 -0.52 -2.17 4.11
C VAL A 89 0.67 -2.54 3.25
N HIS A 90 0.45 -3.46 2.32
CA HIS A 90 1.45 -3.90 1.34
C HIS A 90 1.47 -2.89 0.20
N THR A 91 2.62 -2.30 -0.06
CA THR A 91 2.77 -1.22 -1.03
C THR A 91 3.79 -1.61 -2.09
N LEU A 92 3.36 -1.61 -3.35
CA LEU A 92 4.27 -1.58 -4.48
C LEU A 92 4.62 -0.12 -4.72
N TYR A 93 5.87 0.23 -4.55
CA TYR A 93 6.39 1.59 -4.69
C TYR A 93 7.20 1.70 -5.99
N ASP A 94 6.82 2.63 -6.84
CA ASP A 94 7.56 2.98 -8.06
C ASP A 94 8.76 3.84 -7.65
N VAL A 95 9.96 3.25 -7.70
CA VAL A 95 11.17 3.87 -7.16
C VAL A 95 11.57 5.09 -7.96
N GLU A 96 11.41 5.04 -9.29
CA GLU A 96 11.81 6.14 -10.16
C GLU A 96 10.76 7.28 -10.18
N ALA A 97 9.47 6.94 -10.06
CA ALA A 97 8.42 7.95 -9.92
C ALA A 97 8.29 8.51 -8.48
N GLU A 98 8.96 7.89 -7.51
CA GLU A 98 8.90 8.18 -6.08
C GLU A 98 7.48 8.18 -5.47
N VAL A 99 6.60 7.30 -5.96
CA VAL A 99 5.21 7.22 -5.51
C VAL A 99 4.72 5.77 -5.44
N PRO A 100 3.69 5.45 -4.64
CA PRO A 100 3.04 4.15 -4.72
C PRO A 100 2.52 3.86 -6.13
N ALA A 101 2.53 2.61 -6.54
CA ALA A 101 1.90 2.09 -7.75
C ALA A 101 0.68 1.21 -7.44
N PHE A 102 0.72 0.51 -6.32
CA PHE A 102 -0.35 -0.39 -5.89
C PHE A 102 -0.32 -0.53 -4.36
N VAL A 103 -1.50 -0.73 -3.77
CA VAL A 103 -1.67 -0.95 -2.34
C VAL A 103 -2.63 -2.11 -2.13
N HIS A 104 -2.27 -3.03 -1.23
CA HIS A 104 -3.11 -4.15 -0.81
C HIS A 104 -3.14 -4.25 0.71
N ILE A 105 -4.32 -4.46 1.30
CA ILE A 105 -4.49 -4.50 2.75
C ILE A 105 -4.84 -5.91 3.19
N THR A 106 -4.11 -6.42 4.18
CA THR A 106 -4.41 -7.70 4.84
C THR A 106 -4.46 -7.52 6.36
N SER A 107 -5.03 -8.48 7.07
CA SER A 107 -4.82 -8.59 8.52
C SER A 107 -3.32 -8.76 8.84
N ALA A 108 -2.86 -8.20 9.96
CA ALA A 108 -1.42 -8.16 10.26
C ALA A 108 -0.80 -9.53 10.60
N ASN A 109 -1.61 -10.55 10.84
CA ASN A 109 -1.15 -11.92 11.09
C ASN A 109 -0.78 -12.67 9.80
N ILE A 110 -1.13 -12.14 8.63
CA ILE A 110 -0.79 -12.72 7.35
C ILE A 110 0.71 -12.50 7.06
N HIS A 111 1.39 -13.55 6.59
CA HIS A 111 2.80 -13.47 6.20
C HIS A 111 2.95 -12.64 4.91
N ASP A 112 3.99 -11.83 4.82
CA ASP A 112 4.12 -10.83 3.75
C ASP A 112 4.19 -11.44 2.35
N SER A 113 4.88 -12.57 2.20
CA SER A 113 4.91 -13.32 0.94
C SER A 113 3.53 -13.75 0.40
N LYS A 114 2.49 -13.78 1.25
CA LYS A 114 1.13 -14.10 0.81
C LYS A 114 0.45 -12.96 0.05
N ALA A 115 0.98 -11.74 0.10
CA ALA A 115 0.50 -10.63 -0.72
C ALA A 115 1.15 -10.59 -2.11
N MET A 116 2.21 -11.38 -2.36
CA MET A 116 2.90 -11.41 -3.66
C MET A 116 2.00 -11.79 -4.85
N PRO A 117 1.02 -12.71 -4.74
CA PRO A 117 0.11 -13.02 -5.84
C PRO A 117 -0.80 -11.85 -6.26
N GLU A 118 -1.03 -10.90 -5.36
CA GLU A 118 -1.92 -9.75 -5.60
C GLU A 118 -1.20 -8.60 -6.32
N ILE A 119 0.13 -8.67 -6.45
CA ILE A 119 0.92 -7.66 -7.14
C ILE A 119 0.55 -7.68 -8.63
N PRO A 120 0.19 -6.53 -9.24
CA PRO A 120 -0.03 -6.42 -10.67
C PRO A 120 1.32 -6.46 -11.40
N TYR A 121 1.85 -7.65 -11.63
CA TYR A 121 3.15 -7.80 -12.28
C TYR A 121 3.12 -7.39 -13.75
N GLU A 122 4.18 -6.71 -14.20
CA GLU A 122 4.35 -6.16 -15.54
C GLU A 122 5.57 -6.81 -16.21
N PRO A 123 5.44 -7.33 -17.45
CA PRO A 123 6.59 -7.84 -18.21
C PRO A 123 7.69 -6.78 -18.35
N GLY A 124 8.95 -7.18 -18.20
CA GLY A 124 10.11 -6.30 -18.27
C GLY A 124 10.34 -5.40 -17.05
N ALA A 125 9.43 -5.34 -16.08
CA ALA A 125 9.64 -4.60 -14.85
C ALA A 125 10.60 -5.33 -13.89
N HIS A 126 11.20 -4.57 -12.97
CA HIS A 126 12.17 -5.02 -11.99
C HIS A 126 11.58 -4.88 -10.59
N TYR A 127 11.51 -5.98 -9.84
CA TYR A 127 10.90 -6.02 -8.51
C TYR A 127 11.95 -6.24 -7.42
N ILE A 128 12.03 -5.31 -6.48
CA ILE A 128 12.93 -5.36 -5.33
C ILE A 128 12.12 -5.81 -4.12
N PHE A 129 12.59 -6.88 -3.48
CA PHE A 129 11.96 -7.50 -2.33
C PHE A 129 12.93 -7.65 -1.15
N ASP A 130 12.39 -7.51 0.06
CA ASP A 130 13.08 -7.86 1.29
C ASP A 130 13.18 -9.40 1.49
N ARG A 131 13.83 -9.85 2.57
CA ARG A 131 14.04 -11.30 2.84
C ARG A 131 12.75 -12.06 3.19
N GLY A 132 11.71 -11.37 3.65
CA GLY A 132 10.41 -11.94 4.00
C GLY A 132 9.60 -12.40 2.79
N TYR A 133 9.97 -11.96 1.59
CA TYR A 133 9.34 -12.31 0.32
C TYR A 133 10.11 -13.37 -0.47
N ASN A 134 11.05 -14.10 0.16
CA ASN A 134 11.79 -15.18 -0.50
C ASN A 134 10.93 -16.45 -0.66
N ASP A 135 9.95 -16.38 -1.57
CA ASP A 135 9.02 -17.44 -1.94
C ASP A 135 9.28 -17.89 -3.38
N PHE A 136 9.92 -19.05 -3.55
CA PHE A 136 10.36 -19.52 -4.86
C PHE A 136 9.24 -19.70 -5.88
N SER A 137 8.01 -20.02 -5.44
CA SER A 137 6.88 -20.17 -6.36
C SER A 137 6.50 -18.81 -6.96
N ASN A 138 6.39 -17.78 -6.13
CA ASN A 138 6.09 -16.42 -6.61
C ASN A 138 7.24 -15.84 -7.44
N LEU A 139 8.48 -16.03 -7.00
CA LEU A 139 9.66 -15.57 -7.76
C LEU A 139 9.75 -16.24 -9.14
N TYR A 140 9.41 -17.54 -9.23
CA TYR A 140 9.33 -18.23 -10.51
C TYR A 140 8.24 -17.66 -11.42
N THR A 141 7.08 -17.29 -10.86
CA THR A 141 6.01 -16.60 -11.63
C THR A 141 6.51 -15.30 -12.26
N ILE A 142 7.25 -14.48 -11.52
CA ILE A 142 7.84 -13.22 -12.03
C ILE A 142 8.78 -13.50 -13.21
N ASN A 143 9.65 -14.51 -13.08
CA ASN A 143 10.54 -14.91 -14.17
C ASN A 143 9.76 -15.38 -15.42
N ARG A 144 8.69 -16.16 -15.22
CA ARG A 144 7.88 -16.74 -16.30
C ARG A 144 7.15 -15.72 -17.16
N ILE A 145 6.81 -14.56 -16.61
CA ILE A 145 6.16 -13.48 -17.36
C ILE A 145 7.17 -12.52 -18.02
N GLY A 146 8.47 -12.80 -17.92
CA GLY A 146 9.53 -11.95 -18.47
C GLY A 146 9.83 -10.71 -17.64
N ALA A 147 9.54 -10.74 -16.33
CA ALA A 147 9.95 -9.72 -15.38
C ALA A 147 11.20 -10.16 -14.60
N TYR A 148 11.82 -9.22 -13.92
CA TYR A 148 13.05 -9.41 -13.16
C TYR A 148 12.80 -9.18 -11.67
N PHE A 149 13.59 -9.82 -10.81
CA PHE A 149 13.51 -9.59 -9.37
C PHE A 149 14.89 -9.57 -8.71
N VAL A 150 14.97 -8.83 -7.62
CA VAL A 150 16.07 -8.87 -6.65
C VAL A 150 15.44 -9.14 -5.29
N VAL A 151 15.89 -10.20 -4.63
CA VAL A 151 15.44 -10.56 -3.28
C VAL A 151 16.64 -10.74 -2.37
N ARG A 152 16.54 -10.25 -1.14
CA ARG A 152 17.58 -10.51 -0.14
C ARG A 152 17.54 -11.99 0.25
N ALA A 153 18.64 -12.70 0.02
CA ALA A 153 18.78 -14.09 0.43
C ALA A 153 18.57 -14.24 1.95
N LYS A 154 17.90 -15.32 2.35
CA LYS A 154 17.82 -15.71 3.76
C LYS A 154 19.16 -16.31 4.13
N THR A 155 19.81 -15.79 5.17
CA THR A 155 21.02 -16.41 5.70
C THR A 155 20.65 -17.75 6.32
N SER A 156 20.79 -18.83 5.57
CA SER A 156 21.03 -20.15 6.15
C SER A 156 22.52 -20.22 6.44
N TYR A 157 22.88 -20.35 7.72
CA TYR A 157 24.21 -20.88 8.07
C TYR A 157 24.36 -22.25 7.39
N GLU A 158 25.59 -22.54 6.99
CA GLU A 158 26.05 -23.88 6.55
C GLU A 158 25.48 -25.02 7.40
#